data_AF-A0A9F2WK65-F1
#
_entry.id   AF-A0A9F2WK65-F1
#
_cell.length_a   1.000
_cell.length_b   1.000
_cell.length_c   1.000
_cell.angle_alpha   90.00
_cell.angle_beta   90.00
_cell.angle_gamma   90.00
#
_symmetry.space_group_name_H-M   'P 1'
#
loop_
_entity.id
_entity.type
_entity.pdbx_description
1 polymer ?
#
loop_
_entity_poly.entity_id
_entity_poly.type
_entity_poly.pdbx_seq_one_letter_code
_entity_poly.pdbx_strand_id
1 'polypeptide(L)'
;PRGKRGWKTFHGILKGMILYLQKEEYKPGQAPAEEDLKNAISIHHSLATQASDYNKRPSVFYLRTADWRVFLFQAQNTEQMHSWITRINVVAAMFSAPPFPAAIGSQKKFTRPLLPSSTTRLSQEEQLKSHEIKFKAMAAELLEHRSSLPEKKLKGKEYEELKQKEEYLIFEKLRYGIYATLMRTKLKTGSEDLAALEVTLFDTVDGTEDSFKESQSSLSLNQEPAGTSSKMKRSHQQATSNQQKS
;
A
#
# COMPACT_ATOMS: atom_id res chain seq x y z
N PRO A 1 11.57 4.21 -30.01
CA PRO A 1 11.75 4.73 -28.63
C PRO A 1 10.46 4.57 -27.80
N ARG A 2 10.39 3.55 -26.94
CA ARG A 2 9.22 3.25 -26.10
C ARG A 2 9.05 4.34 -25.02
N GLY A 3 8.05 5.20 -25.23
CA GLY A 3 7.45 6.21 -24.36
C GLY A 3 8.21 6.66 -23.11
N LYS A 4 8.75 7.88 -23.14
CA LYS A 4 9.21 8.61 -21.95
C LYS A 4 8.06 8.65 -20.92
N ARG A 5 8.22 7.94 -19.80
CA ARG A 5 7.26 7.96 -18.69
C ARG A 5 7.42 9.30 -17.95
N GLY A 6 6.46 10.19 -18.16
CA GLY A 6 6.40 11.50 -17.51
C GLY A 6 5.36 11.56 -16.42
N TRP A 7 5.54 12.52 -15.51
CA TRP A 7 4.52 12.88 -14.52
C TRP A 7 3.31 13.52 -15.22
N LYS A 8 2.10 13.04 -14.92
CA LYS A 8 0.83 13.54 -15.50
C LYS A 8 -0.13 13.97 -14.42
N THR A 9 -0.86 15.07 -14.61
CA THR A 9 -1.84 15.56 -13.63
C THR A 9 -3.16 14.82 -13.75
N PHE A 10 -3.78 14.52 -12.61
CA PHE A 10 -5.09 13.93 -12.47
C PHE A 10 -5.81 14.53 -11.25
N HIS A 11 -7.12 14.49 -11.26
CA HIS A 11 -7.97 14.59 -10.08
C HIS A 11 -8.24 13.17 -9.57
N GLY A 12 -7.82 12.90 -8.34
CA GLY A 12 -7.99 11.61 -7.68
C GLY A 12 -9.32 11.55 -6.93
N ILE A 13 -10.10 10.49 -7.15
CA ILE A 13 -11.37 10.26 -6.44
C ILE A 13 -11.39 8.83 -5.95
N LEU A 14 -11.50 8.65 -4.63
CA LEU A 14 -11.65 7.33 -4.02
C LEU A 14 -13.14 7.04 -3.81
N LYS A 15 -13.71 6.10 -4.56
CA LYS A 15 -15.10 5.65 -4.42
C LYS A 15 -15.15 4.14 -4.22
N GLY A 16 -15.53 3.72 -3.01
CA GLY A 16 -15.37 2.32 -2.59
C GLY A 16 -13.90 1.90 -2.67
N MET A 17 -13.64 0.69 -3.18
CA MET A 17 -12.28 0.19 -3.38
C MET A 17 -11.64 0.57 -4.73
N ILE A 18 -12.12 1.64 -5.38
CA ILE A 18 -11.60 2.09 -6.67
C ILE A 18 -11.12 3.54 -6.55
N LEU A 19 -9.85 3.76 -6.89
CA LEU A 19 -9.25 5.09 -7.08
C LEU A 19 -9.37 5.47 -8.56
N TYR A 20 -10.26 6.41 -8.86
CA TYR A 20 -10.42 7.00 -10.17
C TYR A 20 -9.42 8.15 -10.34
N LEU A 21 -8.84 8.25 -11.53
CA LEU A 21 -7.86 9.27 -11.87
C LEU A 21 -8.33 9.98 -13.13
N GLN A 22 -9.01 11.10 -12.93
CA GLN A 22 -9.65 11.87 -14.00
C GLN A 22 -8.73 12.97 -14.50
N LYS A 23 -8.68 13.22 -15.80
CA LYS A 23 -7.89 14.34 -16.34
C LYS A 23 -8.62 15.67 -16.18
N GLU A 24 -9.94 15.66 -16.35
CA GLU A 24 -10.80 16.82 -16.24
C GLU A 24 -11.19 17.05 -14.77
N GLU A 25 -11.65 18.26 -14.45
CA GLU A 25 -12.14 18.58 -13.10
C GLU A 25 -13.34 17.72 -12.74
N TYR A 26 -13.36 17.24 -11.50
CA TYR A 26 -14.45 16.45 -10.96
C TYR A 26 -15.74 17.27 -10.95
N LYS A 27 -16.80 16.74 -11.59
CA LYS A 27 -18.15 17.28 -11.53
C LYS A 27 -19.06 16.34 -10.72
N PRO A 28 -19.59 16.77 -9.57
CA PRO A 28 -20.49 15.95 -8.75
C PRO A 28 -21.70 15.45 -9.57
N GLY A 29 -22.00 14.16 -9.47
CA GLY A 29 -23.15 13.55 -10.16
C GLY A 29 -22.87 13.06 -11.59
N GLN A 30 -21.72 13.38 -12.18
CA GLN A 30 -21.33 12.86 -13.49
C GLN A 30 -20.72 11.47 -13.36
N ALA A 31 -21.19 10.50 -14.16
CA ALA A 31 -20.56 9.19 -14.24
C ALA A 31 -19.12 9.33 -14.78
N PRO A 32 -18.15 8.50 -14.32
CA PRO A 32 -16.80 8.54 -14.87
C PRO A 32 -16.82 8.34 -16.38
N ALA A 33 -16.06 9.16 -17.12
CA ALA A 33 -15.93 8.97 -18.56
C ALA A 33 -15.25 7.62 -18.85
N GLU A 34 -15.47 7.06 -20.05
CA GLU A 34 -14.83 5.79 -20.45
C GLU A 34 -13.29 5.87 -20.39
N GLU A 35 -12.71 7.05 -20.67
CA GLU A 35 -11.27 7.30 -20.47
C GLU A 35 -10.82 7.26 -19.01
N ASP A 36 -11.68 7.66 -18.06
CA ASP A 36 -11.36 7.65 -16.63
C ASP A 36 -11.36 6.23 -16.09
N LEU A 37 -12.23 5.35 -16.62
CA LEU A 37 -12.24 3.92 -16.32
C LEU A 37 -10.92 3.24 -16.71
N LYS A 38 -10.27 3.68 -17.78
CA LYS A 38 -8.95 3.15 -18.21
C LYS A 38 -7.84 3.48 -17.20
N ASN A 39 -7.99 4.55 -16.42
CA ASN A 39 -7.00 4.97 -15.43
C ASN A 39 -7.36 4.52 -14.00
N ALA A 40 -8.52 3.90 -13.81
CA ALA A 40 -8.99 3.42 -12.52
C ALA A 40 -8.03 2.37 -11.93
N ILE A 41 -7.80 2.48 -10.62
CA ILE A 41 -6.94 1.57 -9.87
C ILE A 41 -7.80 0.93 -8.79
N SER A 42 -7.89 -0.39 -8.79
CA SER A 42 -8.49 -1.08 -7.65
C SER A 42 -7.51 -1.12 -6.49
N ILE A 43 -7.98 -0.71 -5.32
CA ILE A 43 -7.18 -0.60 -4.09
C ILE A 43 -7.40 -1.76 -3.11
N HIS A 44 -8.14 -2.80 -3.51
CA HIS A 44 -8.23 -4.05 -2.73
C HIS A 44 -6.81 -4.56 -2.42
N HIS A 45 -6.56 -4.90 -1.17
CA HIS A 45 -5.25 -5.35 -0.66
C HIS A 45 -4.06 -4.44 -1.00
N SER A 46 -4.32 -3.17 -1.33
CA SER A 46 -3.24 -2.23 -1.63
C SER A 46 -2.58 -1.69 -0.37
N LEU A 47 -1.36 -1.22 -0.49
CA LEU A 47 -0.70 -0.48 0.58
C LEU A 47 -0.12 0.81 0.02
N ALA A 48 -0.53 1.92 0.61
CA ALA A 48 0.05 3.23 0.40
C ALA A 48 1.11 3.52 1.48
N THR A 49 2.30 3.97 1.07
CA THR A 49 3.39 4.36 1.98
C THR A 49 4.12 5.57 1.44
N GLN A 50 4.66 6.41 2.32
CA GLN A 50 5.55 7.50 1.90
C GLN A 50 6.74 6.95 1.10
N ALA A 51 7.14 7.66 0.04
CA ALA A 51 8.29 7.31 -0.78
C ALA A 51 9.54 8.00 -0.24
N SER A 52 10.01 7.59 0.93
CA SER A 52 11.14 8.24 1.63
C SER A 52 12.47 8.12 0.88
N ASP A 53 12.60 7.13 0.01
CA ASP A 53 13.74 6.93 -0.89
C ASP A 53 13.64 7.75 -2.20
N TYR A 54 12.53 8.47 -2.41
CA TYR A 54 12.29 9.28 -3.60
C TYR A 54 12.51 10.76 -3.34
N ASN A 55 13.70 11.26 -3.66
CA ASN A 55 14.10 12.65 -3.38
C ASN A 55 13.88 13.64 -4.54
N LYS A 56 13.36 13.20 -5.69
CA LYS A 56 13.22 14.07 -6.88
C LYS A 56 12.03 15.03 -6.80
N ARG A 57 11.04 14.73 -5.97
CA ARG A 57 9.85 15.58 -5.74
C ARG A 57 9.40 15.42 -4.29
N PRO A 58 8.93 16.50 -3.65
CA PRO A 58 8.38 16.41 -2.31
C PRO A 58 7.00 15.75 -2.32
N SER A 59 6.56 15.30 -1.14
CA SER A 59 5.20 14.82 -0.89
C SER A 59 4.77 13.67 -1.83
N VAL A 60 5.69 12.72 -2.04
CA VAL A 60 5.47 11.55 -2.89
C VAL A 60 5.19 10.31 -2.05
N PHE A 61 4.22 9.52 -2.48
CA PHE A 61 3.91 8.23 -1.90
C PHE A 61 3.81 7.13 -2.95
N TYR A 62 4.14 5.90 -2.53
CA TYR A 62 3.91 4.68 -3.30
C TYR A 62 2.51 4.16 -3.02
N LEU A 63 1.85 3.66 -4.06
CA LEU A 63 0.70 2.77 -3.95
C LEU A 63 1.06 1.43 -4.57
N ARG A 64 1.18 0.38 -3.75
CA ARG A 64 1.35 -0.99 -4.24
C ARG A 64 0.01 -1.72 -4.24
N THR A 65 -0.42 -2.25 -5.38
CA THR A 65 -1.70 -2.97 -5.53
C THR A 65 -1.56 -4.47 -5.29
N ALA A 66 -2.69 -5.18 -5.17
CA ALA A 66 -2.74 -6.63 -4.96
C ALA A 66 -1.92 -7.45 -5.98
N ASP A 67 -1.85 -6.97 -7.22
CA ASP A 67 -1.08 -7.55 -8.32
C ASP A 67 0.38 -7.04 -8.37
N TRP A 68 0.86 -6.43 -7.29
CA TRP A 68 2.24 -5.96 -7.09
C TRP A 68 2.69 -4.83 -8.03
N ARG A 69 1.78 -4.18 -8.77
CA ARG A 69 2.12 -2.93 -9.46
C ARG A 69 2.40 -1.83 -8.43
N VAL A 70 3.35 -0.96 -8.76
CA VAL A 70 3.71 0.20 -7.93
C VAL A 70 3.44 1.48 -8.71
N PHE A 71 2.64 2.36 -8.12
CA PHE A 71 2.37 3.69 -8.63
C PHE A 71 3.05 4.73 -7.74
N LEU A 72 3.59 5.79 -8.34
CA LEU A 72 4.02 6.97 -7.60
C LEU A 72 2.99 8.07 -7.77
N PHE A 73 2.58 8.64 -6.65
CA PHE A 73 1.69 9.79 -6.59
C PHE A 73 2.40 10.94 -5.90
N GLN A 74 2.30 12.12 -6.49
CA GLN A 74 2.70 13.37 -5.86
C GLN A 74 1.43 14.07 -5.38
N ALA A 75 1.33 14.29 -4.07
CA ALA A 75 0.30 15.12 -3.46
C ALA A 75 0.73 16.60 -3.49
N GLN A 76 -0.18 17.48 -3.07
CA GLN A 76 0.06 18.93 -3.09
C GLN A 76 1.09 19.37 -2.07
N ASN A 77 1.04 18.74 -0.90
CA ASN A 77 1.85 19.01 0.27
C ASN A 77 1.87 17.75 1.14
N THR A 78 2.62 17.81 2.23
CA THR A 78 2.85 16.67 3.15
C THR A 78 1.56 16.22 3.83
N GLU A 79 0.72 17.15 4.30
CA GLU A 79 -0.57 16.84 4.93
C GLU A 79 -1.49 16.06 3.99
N GLN A 80 -1.65 16.53 2.75
CA GLN A 80 -2.43 15.86 1.72
C GLN A 80 -1.85 14.49 1.36
N MET A 81 -0.52 14.34 1.33
CA MET A 81 0.11 13.04 1.13
C MET A 81 -0.29 12.06 2.23
N HIS A 82 -0.20 12.46 3.51
CA HIS A 82 -0.57 11.60 4.62
C HIS A 82 -2.07 11.30 4.64
N SER A 83 -2.94 12.29 4.36
CA SER A 83 -4.38 12.06 4.24
C SER A 83 -4.71 11.04 3.14
N TRP A 84 -4.09 11.15 1.95
CA TRP A 84 -4.25 10.16 0.88
C TRP A 84 -3.79 8.76 1.30
N ILE A 85 -2.62 8.65 1.94
CA ILE A 85 -2.09 7.37 2.44
C ILE A 85 -3.09 6.75 3.43
N THR A 86 -3.54 7.52 4.42
CA THR A 86 -4.47 7.06 5.46
C THR A 86 -5.79 6.60 4.86
N ARG A 87 -6.44 7.42 4.03
CA ARG A 87 -7.74 7.08 3.43
C ARG A 87 -7.69 5.82 2.59
N ILE A 88 -6.68 5.68 1.74
CA ILE A 88 -6.50 4.49 0.91
C ILE A 88 -6.32 3.26 1.80
N ASN A 89 -5.43 3.33 2.80
CA ASN A 89 -5.12 2.20 3.65
C ASN A 89 -6.30 1.80 4.55
N VAL A 90 -7.08 2.76 5.07
CA VAL A 90 -8.27 2.49 5.88
C VAL A 90 -9.33 1.79 5.04
N VAL A 91 -9.65 2.31 3.85
CA VAL A 91 -10.60 1.68 2.93
C VAL A 91 -10.14 0.28 2.56
N ALA A 92 -8.86 0.10 2.24
CA ALA A 92 -8.33 -1.21 1.92
C ALA A 92 -8.37 -2.17 3.13
N ALA A 93 -8.08 -1.71 4.34
CA ALA A 93 -8.16 -2.51 5.57
C ALA A 93 -9.60 -2.93 5.90
N MET A 94 -10.56 -2.03 5.75
CA MET A 94 -11.97 -2.28 6.05
C MET A 94 -12.62 -3.24 5.06
N PHE A 95 -12.31 -3.09 3.77
CA PHE A 95 -13.12 -3.72 2.72
C PHE A 95 -12.43 -4.89 2.01
N SER A 96 -11.11 -5.10 2.15
CA SER A 96 -10.44 -6.24 1.50
C SER A 96 -10.92 -7.57 2.10
N ALA A 97 -11.43 -8.48 1.26
CA ALA A 97 -11.83 -9.81 1.69
C ALA A 97 -10.64 -10.66 2.15
N PRO A 98 -10.84 -11.66 3.03
CA PRO A 98 -9.78 -12.59 3.41
C PRO A 98 -9.18 -13.30 2.18
N PRO A 99 -7.84 -13.49 2.11
CA PRO A 99 -7.23 -14.28 1.05
C PRO A 99 -7.83 -15.68 0.98
N PHE A 100 -7.87 -16.27 -0.22
CA PHE A 100 -8.31 -17.65 -0.37
C PHE A 100 -7.44 -18.59 0.48
N PRO A 101 -8.02 -19.69 1.01
CA PRO A 101 -7.23 -20.75 1.62
C PRO A 101 -6.11 -21.18 0.66
N ALA A 102 -4.92 -21.42 1.19
CA ALA A 102 -3.83 -21.92 0.36
C ALA A 102 -4.28 -23.20 -0.34
N ALA A 103 -4.02 -23.31 -1.64
CA ALA A 103 -4.37 -24.51 -2.39
C ALA A 103 -3.69 -25.73 -1.73
N ILE A 104 -4.48 -26.72 -1.33
CA ILE A 104 -3.98 -27.95 -0.71
C ILE A 104 -3.35 -28.79 -1.82
N GLY A 105 -2.02 -28.72 -1.93
CA GLY A 105 -1.23 -29.45 -2.90
C GLY A 105 0.26 -29.14 -2.68
N SER A 106 1.14 -30.05 -3.12
CA SER A 106 2.59 -29.87 -3.02
C SER A 106 3.05 -28.73 -3.95
N GLN A 107 2.95 -27.48 -3.48
CA GLN A 107 3.58 -26.34 -4.15
C GLN A 107 5.07 -26.38 -3.81
N LYS A 108 5.86 -27.05 -4.67
CA LYS A 108 7.33 -27.11 -4.56
C LYS A 108 8.00 -25.73 -4.71
N LYS A 109 7.27 -24.70 -5.13
CA LYS A 109 7.77 -23.35 -5.43
C LYS A 109 6.90 -22.28 -4.81
N PHE A 110 7.53 -21.19 -4.42
CA PHE A 110 6.82 -20.02 -3.94
C PHE A 110 6.03 -19.37 -5.06
N THR A 111 4.73 -19.16 -4.83
CA THR A 111 3.85 -18.36 -5.69
C THR A 111 3.08 -17.40 -4.81
N ARG A 112 2.97 -16.14 -5.24
CA ARG A 112 2.17 -15.14 -4.53
C ARG A 112 0.70 -15.59 -4.51
N PRO A 113 0.04 -15.60 -3.34
CA PRO A 113 -1.37 -15.95 -3.25
C PRO A 113 -2.24 -15.02 -4.09
N LEU A 114 -3.31 -15.57 -4.66
CA LEU A 114 -4.34 -14.78 -5.31
C LEU A 114 -5.19 -14.10 -4.24
N LEU A 115 -5.37 -12.78 -4.39
CA LEU A 115 -6.14 -11.95 -3.47
C LEU A 115 -7.48 -11.59 -4.10
N PRO A 116 -8.62 -11.85 -3.43
CA PRO A 116 -9.93 -11.54 -3.99
C PRO A 116 -10.16 -10.03 -4.06
N SER A 117 -10.76 -9.57 -5.17
CA SER A 117 -11.19 -8.18 -5.33
C SER A 117 -12.58 -7.88 -4.75
N SER A 118 -13.25 -8.89 -4.18
CA SER A 118 -14.55 -8.74 -3.54
C SER A 118 -14.44 -8.05 -2.19
N THR A 119 -15.51 -7.38 -1.78
CA THR A 119 -15.62 -6.82 -0.42
C THR A 119 -15.71 -7.93 0.63
N THR A 120 -15.08 -7.74 1.79
CA THR A 120 -15.22 -8.63 2.94
C THR A 120 -16.67 -8.74 3.41
N ARG A 121 -17.03 -9.89 3.98
CA ARG A 121 -18.31 -10.13 4.67
C ARG A 121 -18.15 -10.17 6.19
N LEU A 122 -16.94 -9.97 6.69
CA LEU A 122 -16.61 -9.98 8.11
C LEU A 122 -17.11 -8.69 8.78
N SER A 123 -17.45 -8.78 10.07
CA SER A 123 -17.63 -7.59 10.92
C SER A 123 -16.31 -6.81 11.05
N GLN A 124 -16.35 -5.57 11.54
CA GLN A 124 -15.12 -4.78 11.72
C GLN A 124 -14.18 -5.42 12.75
N GLU A 125 -14.71 -6.03 13.81
CA GLU A 125 -13.98 -6.75 14.85
C GLU A 125 -13.36 -8.04 14.30
N GLU A 126 -14.12 -8.80 13.52
CA GLU A 126 -13.63 -10.00 12.84
C GLU A 126 -12.54 -9.66 11.82
N GLN A 127 -12.71 -8.55 11.10
CA GLN A 127 -11.73 -8.03 10.15
C GLN A 127 -10.43 -7.62 10.85
N LEU A 128 -10.51 -6.92 12.00
CA LEU A 128 -9.35 -6.61 12.84
C LEU A 128 -8.63 -7.90 13.28
N LYS A 129 -9.37 -8.86 13.84
CA LYS A 129 -8.81 -10.14 14.30
C LYS A 129 -8.12 -10.90 13.17
N SER A 130 -8.72 -10.89 11.98
CA SER A 130 -8.14 -11.48 10.77
C SER A 130 -6.80 -10.84 10.41
N HIS A 131 -6.71 -9.49 10.41
CA HIS A 131 -5.45 -8.78 10.15
C HIS A 131 -4.38 -9.08 11.19
N GLU A 132 -4.73 -9.15 12.48
CA GLU A 132 -3.79 -9.50 13.55
C GLU A 132 -3.26 -10.93 13.42
N ILE A 133 -4.12 -11.89 13.11
CA ILE A 133 -3.71 -13.28 12.85
C ILE A 133 -2.77 -13.34 11.65
N LYS A 134 -3.10 -12.65 10.55
CA LYS A 134 -2.25 -12.60 9.36
C LYS A 134 -0.91 -11.93 9.62
N PHE A 135 -0.88 -10.83 10.38
CA PHE A 135 0.36 -10.19 10.80
C PHE A 135 1.27 -11.16 11.55
N LYS A 136 0.74 -11.88 12.55
CA LYS A 136 1.49 -12.88 13.32
C LYS A 136 1.97 -14.03 12.43
N ALA A 137 1.12 -14.53 11.53
CA ALA A 137 1.47 -15.60 10.60
C ALA A 137 2.61 -15.19 9.66
N MET A 138 2.54 -14.01 9.04
CA MET A 138 3.61 -13.49 8.15
C MET A 138 4.90 -13.25 8.93
N ALA A 139 4.83 -12.78 10.18
CA ALA A 139 6.00 -12.60 11.02
C ALA A 139 6.68 -13.94 11.38
N ALA A 140 5.89 -14.96 11.71
CA ALA A 140 6.40 -16.30 11.98
C ALA A 140 7.02 -16.95 10.74
N GLU A 141 6.33 -16.87 9.58
CA GLU A 141 6.85 -17.42 8.32
C GLU A 141 8.13 -16.69 7.86
N LEU A 142 8.22 -15.37 8.07
CA LEU A 142 9.45 -14.62 7.78
C LEU A 142 10.62 -15.05 8.66
N LEU A 143 10.36 -15.30 9.94
CA LEU A 143 11.38 -15.79 10.87
C LEU A 143 11.87 -17.18 10.48
N GLU A 144 10.94 -18.09 10.19
CA GLU A 144 11.27 -19.44 9.70
C GLU A 144 12.05 -19.38 8.38
N HIS A 145 11.60 -18.56 7.43
CA HIS A 145 12.27 -18.37 6.14
C HIS A 145 13.73 -17.95 6.31
N ARG A 146 14.00 -16.96 7.19
CA ARG A 146 15.37 -16.49 7.48
C ARG A 146 16.23 -17.54 8.16
N SER A 147 15.65 -18.33 9.07
CA SER A 147 16.35 -19.44 9.74
C SER A 147 16.65 -20.61 8.80
N SER A 148 15.86 -20.78 7.74
CA SER A 148 16.04 -21.84 6.73
C SER A 148 17.02 -21.49 5.61
N LEU A 149 17.58 -20.27 5.60
CA LEU A 149 18.51 -19.83 4.55
C LEU A 149 19.81 -20.65 4.63
N PRO A 150 20.27 -21.27 3.53
CA PRO A 150 21.50 -22.04 3.55
C PRO A 150 22.72 -21.18 3.86
N GLU A 151 23.61 -21.67 4.73
CA GLU A 151 24.88 -21.00 5.06
C GLU A 151 25.80 -20.83 3.84
N LYS A 152 25.68 -21.73 2.85
CA LYS A 152 26.38 -21.62 1.57
C LYS A 152 25.54 -20.81 0.60
N LYS A 153 26.16 -19.82 -0.06
CA LYS A 153 25.53 -19.00 -1.10
C LYS A 153 24.89 -19.88 -2.18
N LEU A 154 23.57 -20.05 -2.14
CA LEU A 154 22.79 -20.57 -3.24
C LEU A 154 23.03 -19.66 -4.46
N LYS A 155 23.31 -20.25 -5.61
CA LYS A 155 23.54 -19.51 -6.86
C LYS A 155 22.37 -19.69 -7.81
N GLY A 156 22.02 -18.63 -8.51
CA GLY A 156 21.04 -18.68 -9.59
C GLY A 156 19.58 -18.66 -9.12
N LYS A 157 18.75 -19.48 -9.75
CA LYS A 157 17.28 -19.39 -9.70
C LYS A 157 16.68 -19.59 -8.30
N GLU A 158 17.25 -20.48 -7.50
CA GLU A 158 16.75 -20.81 -6.16
C GLU A 158 16.93 -19.63 -5.18
N TYR A 159 18.05 -18.91 -5.28
CA TYR A 159 18.29 -17.71 -4.48
C TYR A 159 17.30 -16.58 -4.82
N GLU A 160 16.99 -16.41 -6.11
CA GLU A 160 15.99 -15.43 -6.54
C GLU A 160 14.57 -15.79 -6.07
N GLU A 161 14.21 -17.08 -6.07
CA GLU A 161 12.94 -17.57 -5.51
C GLU A 161 12.84 -17.31 -3.99
N LEU A 162 13.94 -17.53 -3.24
CA LEU A 162 13.99 -17.20 -1.81
C LEU A 162 13.85 -15.70 -1.56
N LYS A 163 14.58 -14.87 -2.31
CA LYS A 163 14.50 -13.41 -2.20
C LYS A 163 13.09 -12.90 -2.49
N GLN A 164 12.43 -13.45 -3.52
CA GLN A 164 11.04 -13.09 -3.84
C GLN A 164 10.07 -13.48 -2.73
N LYS A 165 10.28 -14.63 -2.07
CA LYS A 165 9.51 -15.04 -0.90
C LYS A 165 9.76 -14.09 0.27
N GLU A 166 11.00 -13.72 0.55
CA GLU A 166 11.33 -12.78 1.62
C GLU A 166 10.68 -11.41 1.40
N GLU A 167 10.83 -10.83 0.21
CA GLU A 167 10.21 -9.54 -0.16
C GLU A 167 8.69 -9.58 -0.01
N TYR A 168 8.06 -10.69 -0.38
CA TYR A 168 6.64 -10.92 -0.16
C TYR A 168 6.27 -10.92 1.31
N LEU A 169 6.97 -11.70 2.14
CA LEU A 169 6.68 -11.82 3.57
C LEU A 169 6.88 -10.49 4.31
N ILE A 170 7.95 -9.75 3.98
CA ILE A 170 8.19 -8.41 4.53
C ILE A 170 7.04 -7.47 4.17
N PHE A 171 6.65 -7.43 2.90
CA PHE A 171 5.58 -6.56 2.42
C PHE A 171 4.23 -6.89 3.07
N GLU A 172 3.86 -8.17 3.12
CA GLU A 172 2.59 -8.61 3.68
C GLU A 172 2.53 -8.41 5.20
N LYS A 173 3.63 -8.68 5.91
CA LYS A 173 3.76 -8.36 7.33
C LYS A 173 3.50 -6.86 7.56
N LEU A 174 4.13 -5.98 6.77
CA LEU A 174 3.93 -4.54 6.87
C LEU A 174 2.46 -4.16 6.60
N ARG A 175 1.88 -4.69 5.52
CA ARG A 175 0.48 -4.41 5.13
C ARG A 175 -0.51 -4.79 6.23
N TYR A 176 -0.44 -6.01 6.74
CA TYR A 176 -1.34 -6.47 7.81
C TYR A 176 -1.09 -5.76 9.14
N GLY A 177 0.15 -5.39 9.44
CA GLY A 177 0.48 -4.57 10.61
C GLY A 177 -0.20 -3.20 10.57
N ILE A 178 -0.08 -2.50 9.44
CA ILE A 178 -0.75 -1.20 9.23
C ILE A 178 -2.27 -1.36 9.29
N TYR A 179 -2.83 -2.37 8.60
CA TYR A 179 -4.27 -2.61 8.61
C TYR A 179 -4.81 -2.87 10.03
N ALA A 180 -4.13 -3.71 10.82
CA ALA A 180 -4.54 -3.99 12.19
C ALA A 180 -4.50 -2.72 13.06
N THR A 181 -3.46 -1.89 12.93
CA THR A 181 -3.37 -0.62 13.65
C THR A 181 -4.50 0.33 13.27
N LEU A 182 -4.76 0.53 11.98
CA LEU A 182 -5.85 1.40 11.51
C LEU A 182 -7.23 0.92 11.99
N MET A 183 -7.51 -0.39 11.86
CA MET A 183 -8.77 -0.97 12.33
C MET A 183 -8.93 -0.85 13.85
N ARG A 184 -7.86 -1.02 14.62
CA ARG A 184 -7.89 -0.85 16.08
C ARG A 184 -8.17 0.59 16.48
N THR A 185 -7.50 1.56 15.85
CA THR A 185 -7.75 2.98 16.11
C THR A 185 -9.20 3.34 15.75
N LYS A 186 -9.69 2.87 14.60
CA LYS A 186 -11.09 3.08 14.19
C LYS A 186 -12.10 2.57 15.22
N LEU A 187 -11.94 1.34 15.69
CA LEU A 187 -12.85 0.75 16.68
C LEU A 187 -12.79 1.49 18.03
N LYS A 188 -11.63 2.05 18.40
CA LYS A 188 -11.47 2.87 19.62
C LYS A 188 -12.14 4.24 19.49
N THR A 189 -11.99 4.91 18.36
CA THR A 189 -12.58 6.24 18.13
C THR A 189 -14.11 6.14 17.97
N GLY A 190 -14.65 5.00 17.54
CA GLY A 190 -16.10 4.79 17.36
C GLY A 190 -16.72 5.63 16.24
N SER A 191 -15.93 6.44 15.54
CA SER A 191 -16.37 7.32 14.45
C SER A 191 -16.25 6.62 13.09
N GLU A 192 -17.24 6.83 12.24
CA GLU A 192 -17.17 6.50 10.81
C GLU A 192 -16.51 7.60 9.97
N ASP A 193 -16.31 8.79 10.55
CA ASP A 193 -15.65 9.89 9.88
C ASP A 193 -14.14 9.65 9.76
N LEU A 194 -13.69 9.46 8.51
CA LEU A 194 -12.28 9.30 8.16
C LEU A 194 -11.44 10.52 8.57
N ALA A 195 -12.01 11.73 8.58
CA ALA A 195 -11.29 12.92 9.04
C ALA A 195 -11.02 12.89 10.55
N ALA A 196 -12.01 12.48 11.36
CA ALA A 196 -11.82 12.29 12.81
C ALA A 196 -10.80 11.19 13.13
N LEU A 197 -10.77 10.13 12.32
CA LEU A 197 -9.77 9.08 12.41
C LEU A 197 -8.36 9.60 12.08
N GLU A 198 -8.22 10.40 11.02
CA GLU A 198 -6.95 11.03 10.64
C GLU A 198 -6.37 11.84 11.81
N VAL A 199 -7.16 12.69 12.46
CA VAL A 199 -6.73 13.47 13.63
C VAL A 199 -6.22 12.56 14.75
N THR A 200 -7.00 11.51 15.10
CA THR A 200 -6.59 10.56 16.14
C THR A 200 -5.28 9.84 15.80
N LEU A 201 -5.07 9.51 14.52
CA LEU A 201 -3.84 8.88 14.04
C LEU A 201 -2.66 9.83 14.12
N PHE A 202 -2.80 11.09 13.73
CA PHE A 202 -1.70 12.06 13.85
C PHE A 202 -1.33 12.32 15.31
N ASP A 203 -2.30 12.44 16.22
CA ASP A 203 -2.06 12.64 17.65
C ASP A 203 -1.37 11.43 18.31
N THR A 204 -1.65 10.21 17.83
CA THR A 204 -1.03 8.99 18.37
C THR A 204 0.37 8.72 17.80
N VAL A 205 0.64 9.17 16.56
CA VAL A 205 1.96 9.02 15.91
C VAL A 205 2.98 9.99 16.52
N ASP A 206 2.57 11.18 16.95
CA ASP A 206 3.45 12.13 17.67
C ASP A 206 3.98 11.57 19.02
N GLY A 207 3.35 10.51 19.55
CA GLY A 207 3.82 9.77 20.72
C GLY A 207 4.46 8.39 20.44
N THR A 208 4.45 7.90 19.19
CA THR A 208 4.96 6.56 18.82
C THR A 208 6.05 6.57 17.73
N GLU A 209 6.49 7.75 17.28
CA GLU A 209 7.62 7.91 16.36
C GLU A 209 8.92 7.24 16.87
N ASP A 210 9.04 6.91 18.17
CA ASP A 210 10.20 6.21 18.74
C ASP A 210 10.24 4.69 18.48
N SER A 211 9.13 4.05 18.10
CA SER A 211 9.10 2.56 17.99
C SER A 211 9.35 2.01 16.58
N PHE A 212 9.39 2.85 15.56
CA PHE A 212 9.62 2.45 14.16
C PHE A 212 10.80 3.16 13.48
N LYS A 213 11.53 4.01 14.23
CA LYS A 213 12.71 4.75 13.76
C LYS A 213 14.05 4.08 14.07
N GLU A 214 14.06 2.89 14.67
CA GLU A 214 15.31 2.14 14.89
C GLU A 214 15.74 1.40 13.61
N SER A 215 16.00 2.17 12.57
CA SER A 215 16.89 1.91 11.43
C SER A 215 16.68 3.08 10.48
N GLN A 216 17.73 3.87 10.24
CA GLN A 216 17.84 5.00 9.31
C GLN A 216 17.80 6.37 9.99
N SER A 217 18.88 6.66 10.72
CA SER A 217 19.30 8.01 11.06
C SER A 217 19.72 8.80 9.81
N SER A 218 19.23 10.04 9.67
CA SER A 218 20.03 11.29 9.52
C SER A 218 19.29 12.46 8.80
N LEU A 219 19.37 13.65 9.43
CA LEU A 219 19.36 15.04 8.89
C LEU A 219 18.05 15.83 8.64
N SER A 220 17.74 16.68 9.64
CA SER A 220 17.60 18.16 9.61
C SER A 220 16.50 18.90 8.82
N LEU A 221 15.57 19.46 9.61
CA LEU A 221 15.25 20.89 9.83
C LEU A 221 14.49 21.76 8.79
N ASN A 222 13.35 22.28 9.29
CA ASN A 222 12.63 23.56 9.05
C ASN A 222 11.45 23.68 8.04
N GLN A 223 10.26 23.85 8.67
CA GLN A 223 9.02 24.64 8.41
C GLN A 223 9.14 25.88 7.48
N GLU A 224 8.13 26.49 6.83
CA GLU A 224 6.65 26.66 6.91
C GLU A 224 6.17 27.45 5.61
N PRO A 225 4.95 28.03 5.41
CA PRO A 225 3.67 27.42 5.03
C PRO A 225 2.91 28.02 3.77
N ALA A 226 1.80 27.36 3.41
CA ALA A 226 0.50 27.81 2.86
C ALA A 226 0.26 28.26 1.38
N GLY A 227 -0.80 27.68 0.77
CA GLY A 227 -1.50 28.19 -0.43
C GLY A 227 -2.28 27.13 -1.25
N THR A 228 -3.60 27.25 -1.34
CA THR A 228 -4.66 26.24 -1.64
C THR A 228 -4.94 25.90 -3.14
N SER A 229 -5.09 24.60 -3.51
CA SER A 229 -6.09 23.98 -4.46
C SER A 229 -5.64 22.67 -5.18
N SER A 230 -6.42 21.59 -4.99
CA SER A 230 -6.36 20.11 -5.27
C SER A 230 -5.85 19.37 -6.54
N LYS A 231 -4.81 19.77 -7.28
CA LYS A 231 -4.25 18.98 -8.43
C LYS A 231 -3.25 17.88 -7.99
N MET A 232 -3.44 16.60 -8.38
CA MET A 232 -2.48 15.50 -8.14
C MET A 232 -1.71 15.12 -9.42
N LYS A 233 -0.48 14.58 -9.33
CA LYS A 233 0.29 14.07 -10.50
C LYS A 233 0.77 12.62 -10.30
N ARG A 234 0.75 11.78 -11.34
CA ARG A 234 1.11 10.33 -11.35
C ARG A 234 2.28 10.01 -12.29
N SER A 235 3.09 9.01 -11.93
CA SER A 235 4.06 8.34 -12.80
C SER A 235 4.03 6.80 -12.61
N HIS A 236 4.41 6.03 -13.62
CA HIS A 236 4.39 4.55 -13.62
C HIS A 236 5.81 3.96 -13.51
N GLN A 237 6.08 3.15 -12.49
CA GLN A 237 7.26 2.29 -12.45
C GLN A 237 6.84 0.83 -12.46
N GLN A 238 7.44 0.05 -13.35
CA GLN A 238 7.16 -1.38 -13.50
C GLN A 238 8.50 -2.08 -13.37
N ALA A 239 8.67 -2.90 -12.34
CA ALA A 239 9.80 -3.83 -12.26
C ALA A 239 9.61 -4.87 -13.38
N THR A 240 10.61 -5.02 -14.23
CA THR A 240 10.60 -5.99 -15.32
C THR A 240 11.38 -7.23 -14.88
N SER A 241 10.71 -8.37 -14.82
CA SER A 241 11.36 -9.68 -14.88
C SER A 241 11.57 -10.01 -16.36
N ASN A 242 12.83 -10.12 -16.76
CA ASN A 242 13.21 -10.57 -18.11
C ASN A 242 12.98 -12.08 -18.23
N GLN A 243 12.06 -12.49 -19.09
CA GLN A 243 12.10 -13.81 -19.74
C GLN A 243 12.73 -13.63 -21.11
N GLN A 244 13.96 -14.11 -21.28
CA GLN A 244 14.49 -14.42 -22.61
C GLN A 244 14.14 -15.87 -22.93
N LYS A 245 13.41 -16.05 -24.03
CA LYS A 245 13.28 -17.30 -24.75
C LYS A 245 14.65 -17.69 -25.31
N SER A 246 15.05 -18.94 -25.08
CA SER A 246 15.68 -19.80 -26.07
C SER A 246 15.22 -21.22 -25.83
#